data_AF-A0A3L6RGT3-F1
#
_entry.id   AF-A0A3L6RGT3-F1
#
_cell.length_a   1.000
_cell.length_b   1.000
_cell.length_c   1.000
_cell.angle_alpha   90.00
_cell.angle_beta   90.00
_cell.angle_gamma   90.00
#
_symmetry.space_group_name_H-M   'P 1'
#
loop_
_entity.id
_entity.type
_entity.pdbx_description
1 polymer ?
#
loop_
_entity_poly.entity_id
_entity_poly.type
_entity_poly.pdbx_seq_one_letter_code
_entity_poly.pdbx_strand_id
1 'polypeptide(L)'
;MSAPKGKRVYLTWTDEMDCALLAVLVEHHNNGDHAQNGWKPHVYNAAIKNVRDKCNLEITKDNISSRCKTFDKHYEIISKILSQSGFGWDWDNNKLSIDSDDVWNRYVEGNKAAACYKTKVVKNWDAISTIYSTDHATGEGARTGVEDAQASPEQDGDASPNLPPKRQRTGDAILCMLGDMKTSFNDALKSTEPLPMPQVTPPAEILVALQMIPDLDRCDILKSYGKLILNERLFQALMELPMEMRKEWLLMLNEKNSN
;
A
#
# COMPACT_ATOMS: atom_id res chain seq x y z
N MET A 1 -13.13 -12.75 41.53
CA MET A 1 -11.76 -12.20 41.56
C MET A 1 -11.42 -11.77 40.14
N SER A 2 -10.94 -10.53 39.91
CA SER A 2 -10.47 -10.14 38.58
C SER A 2 -9.12 -10.80 38.32
N ALA A 3 -8.94 -11.42 37.15
CA ALA A 3 -7.61 -11.84 36.71
C ALA A 3 -6.66 -10.62 36.65
N PRO A 4 -5.37 -10.77 37.01
CA PRO A 4 -4.41 -9.70 36.87
C PRO A 4 -4.23 -9.40 35.39
N LYS A 5 -4.57 -8.16 34.97
CA LYS A 5 -4.28 -7.68 33.62
C LYS A 5 -2.76 -7.68 33.46
N GLY A 6 -2.25 -8.63 32.67
CA GLY A 6 -0.81 -8.76 32.43
C GLY A 6 -0.24 -7.43 31.97
N LYS A 7 0.91 -7.03 32.54
CA LYS A 7 1.62 -5.83 32.09
C LYS A 7 1.85 -5.98 30.58
N ARG A 8 1.29 -5.08 29.77
CA ARG A 8 1.64 -4.98 28.34
C ARG A 8 3.12 -4.64 28.27
N VAL A 9 3.95 -5.64 28.00
CA VAL A 9 5.35 -5.43 27.63
C VAL A 9 5.32 -4.68 26.31
N TYR A 10 5.80 -3.44 26.31
CA TYR A 10 5.88 -2.65 25.10
C TYR A 10 7.05 -3.17 24.27
N LEU A 11 6.74 -3.90 23.20
CA LEU A 11 7.74 -4.41 22.27
C LEU A 11 8.23 -3.26 21.38
N THR A 12 9.45 -2.79 21.66
CA THR A 12 10.17 -1.89 20.76
C THR A 12 10.68 -2.71 19.57
N TRP A 13 10.21 -2.40 18.37
CA TRP A 13 10.67 -3.04 17.14
C TRP A 13 12.06 -2.53 16.76
N THR A 14 12.95 -3.46 16.42
CA THR A 14 14.26 -3.17 15.83
C THR A 14 14.21 -3.33 14.31
N ASP A 15 15.20 -2.78 13.62
CA ASP A 15 15.33 -2.91 12.16
C ASP A 15 15.40 -4.38 11.71
N GLU A 16 16.11 -5.22 12.48
CA GLU A 16 16.24 -6.65 12.21
C GLU A 16 14.89 -7.38 12.31
N MET A 17 14.08 -7.04 13.33
CA MET A 17 12.72 -7.58 13.47
C MET A 17 11.81 -7.12 12.33
N ASP A 18 11.93 -5.87 11.88
CA ASP A 18 11.18 -5.37 10.73
C ASP A 18 11.59 -6.10 9.45
N CYS A 19 12.89 -6.31 9.21
CA CYS A 19 13.39 -7.09 8.07
C CYS A 19 12.87 -8.54 8.11
N ALA A 20 12.90 -9.19 9.28
CA ALA A 20 12.39 -10.54 9.47
C ALA A 20 10.86 -10.62 9.27
N LEU A 21 10.10 -9.62 9.71
CA LEU A 21 8.66 -9.55 9.47
C LEU A 21 8.35 -9.29 7.99
N LEU A 22 8.92 -8.23 7.41
CA LEU A 22 8.63 -7.78 6.05
C LEU A 22 9.01 -8.81 5.00
N ALA A 23 10.09 -9.57 5.19
CA ALA A 23 10.45 -10.67 4.28
C ALA A 23 9.29 -11.68 4.11
N VAL A 24 8.65 -12.07 5.21
CA VAL A 24 7.49 -12.99 5.20
C VAL A 24 6.26 -12.32 4.62
N LEU A 25 6.03 -11.04 4.90
CA LEU A 25 4.89 -10.31 4.37
C LEU A 25 5.00 -10.07 2.85
N VAL A 26 6.20 -9.82 2.30
CA VAL A 26 6.43 -9.71 0.85
C VAL A 26 6.22 -11.06 0.16
N GLU A 27 6.77 -12.15 0.70
CA GLU A 27 6.56 -13.49 0.16
C GLU A 27 5.06 -13.83 0.07
N HIS A 28 4.31 -13.62 1.16
CA HIS A 28 2.88 -13.88 1.18
C HIS A 28 2.03 -12.84 0.44
N HIS A 29 2.50 -11.61 0.26
CA HIS A 29 1.87 -10.64 -0.66
C HIS A 29 1.87 -11.20 -2.09
N ASN A 30 3.05 -11.62 -2.56
CA ASN A 30 3.24 -12.16 -3.92
C ASN A 30 2.45 -13.47 -4.15
N ASN A 31 2.21 -14.24 -3.09
CA ASN A 31 1.37 -15.46 -3.14
C ASN A 31 -0.15 -15.18 -3.03
N GLY A 32 -0.58 -13.92 -2.88
CA GLY A 32 -2.00 -13.59 -2.72
C GLY A 32 -2.61 -14.07 -1.40
N ASP A 33 -1.81 -14.13 -0.32
CA ASP A 33 -2.22 -14.64 0.99
C ASP A 33 -2.94 -13.62 1.89
N HIS A 34 -3.64 -12.70 1.24
CA HIS A 34 -4.55 -11.74 1.86
C HIS A 34 -5.89 -12.39 2.25
N ALA A 35 -6.53 -11.80 3.24
CA ALA A 35 -7.89 -12.05 3.69
C ALA A 35 -8.65 -10.71 3.70
N GLN A 36 -9.98 -10.74 3.83
CA GLN A 36 -10.83 -9.54 3.75
C GLN A 36 -10.38 -8.37 4.67
N ASN A 37 -9.74 -8.68 5.81
CA ASN A 37 -9.29 -7.70 6.80
C ASN A 37 -7.83 -7.95 7.24
N GLY A 38 -6.91 -8.18 6.30
CA GLY A 38 -5.47 -8.36 6.57
C GLY A 38 -4.95 -9.70 6.06
N TRP A 39 -4.16 -10.41 6.85
CA TRP A 39 -3.47 -11.63 6.41
C TRP A 39 -4.22 -12.93 6.77
N LYS A 40 -4.02 -13.99 5.99
CA LYS A 40 -4.49 -15.35 6.34
C LYS A 40 -3.76 -15.87 7.61
N PRO A 41 -4.35 -16.79 8.40
CA PRO A 41 -3.77 -17.24 9.67
C PRO A 41 -2.35 -17.83 9.57
N HIS A 42 -2.01 -18.52 8.47
CA HIS A 42 -0.68 -19.13 8.31
C HIS A 42 0.44 -18.10 8.14
N VAL A 43 0.15 -16.94 7.53
CA VAL A 43 1.11 -15.82 7.37
C VAL A 43 1.58 -15.31 8.73
N TYR A 44 0.65 -15.17 9.70
CA TYR A 44 1.00 -14.79 11.06
C TYR A 44 1.88 -15.85 11.73
N ASN A 45 1.59 -17.15 11.54
CA ASN A 45 2.40 -18.23 12.11
C ASN A 45 3.81 -18.26 11.49
N ALA A 46 3.93 -18.05 10.17
CA ALA A 46 5.21 -17.94 9.47
C ALA A 46 6.02 -16.74 9.96
N ALA A 47 5.38 -15.58 10.14
CA ALA A 47 6.03 -14.36 10.64
C ALA A 47 6.50 -14.50 12.10
N ILE A 48 5.68 -15.08 12.98
CA ILE A 48 6.07 -15.40 14.37
C ILE A 48 7.29 -16.32 14.38
N LYS A 49 7.27 -17.39 13.57
CA LYS A 49 8.38 -18.32 13.45
C LYS A 49 9.65 -17.63 12.93
N ASN A 50 9.57 -16.85 11.85
CA ASN A 50 10.74 -16.21 11.26
C ASN A 50 11.38 -15.15 12.17
N VAL A 51 10.58 -14.38 12.92
CA VAL A 51 11.12 -13.43 13.92
C VAL A 51 11.72 -14.17 15.12
N ARG A 52 11.14 -15.30 15.55
CA ARG A 52 11.75 -16.16 16.57
C ARG A 52 13.09 -16.72 16.09
N ASP A 53 13.13 -17.31 14.90
CA ASP A 53 14.30 -18.01 14.36
C ASP A 53 15.45 -17.04 14.05
N LYS A 54 15.15 -15.80 13.60
CA LYS A 54 16.17 -14.77 13.30
C LYS A 54 16.56 -13.91 14.50
N CYS A 55 15.59 -13.38 15.25
CA CYS A 55 15.83 -12.38 16.29
C CYS A 55 15.85 -12.98 17.72
N ASN A 56 15.60 -14.29 17.87
CA ASN A 56 15.44 -14.97 19.17
C ASN A 56 14.38 -14.31 20.08
N LEU A 57 13.29 -13.81 19.46
CA LEU A 57 12.23 -13.08 20.15
C LEU A 57 10.85 -13.69 19.90
N GLU A 58 10.10 -13.89 20.98
CA GLU A 58 8.69 -14.30 20.90
C GLU A 58 7.80 -13.08 20.65
N ILE A 59 7.07 -13.11 19.53
CA ILE A 59 6.08 -12.08 19.17
C ILE A 59 4.69 -12.70 18.99
N THR A 60 3.66 -11.89 19.18
CA THR A 60 2.26 -12.32 19.00
C THR A 60 1.65 -11.76 17.71
N LYS A 61 0.52 -12.35 17.28
CA LYS A 61 -0.32 -11.80 16.21
C LYS A 61 -0.72 -10.33 16.44
N ASP A 62 -0.92 -9.92 17.69
CA ASP A 62 -1.24 -8.53 18.04
C ASP A 62 -0.03 -7.61 17.83
N ASN A 63 1.19 -8.07 18.13
CA ASN A 63 2.42 -7.30 17.85
C ASN A 63 2.57 -7.08 16.34
N ILE A 64 2.40 -8.14 15.53
CA ILE A 64 2.45 -8.06 14.07
C ILE A 64 1.38 -7.10 13.54
N SER A 65 0.13 -7.26 13.99
CA SER A 65 -1.00 -6.44 13.54
C SER A 65 -0.80 -4.95 13.91
N SER A 66 -0.21 -4.66 15.07
CA SER A 66 0.17 -3.30 15.45
C SER A 66 1.32 -2.74 14.61
N ARG A 67 2.27 -3.59 14.19
CA ARG A 67 3.40 -3.16 13.34
C ARG A 67 2.96 -2.93 11.89
N CYS A 68 2.11 -3.79 11.34
CA CYS A 68 1.48 -3.60 10.02
C CYS A 68 0.76 -2.25 9.93
N LYS A 69 -0.05 -1.87 10.93
CA LYS A 69 -0.67 -0.53 11.01
C LYS A 69 0.33 0.63 11.06
N THR A 70 1.57 0.37 11.49
CA THR A 70 2.64 1.36 11.46
C THR A 70 3.19 1.50 10.04
N PHE A 71 3.47 0.39 9.35
CA PHE A 71 3.92 0.37 7.95
C PHE A 71 2.88 0.96 6.99
N ASP A 72 1.61 0.61 7.15
CA ASP A 72 0.45 1.18 6.45
C ASP A 72 0.45 2.72 6.55
N LYS A 73 0.52 3.25 7.79
CA LYS A 73 0.61 4.70 8.05
C LYS A 73 1.90 5.34 7.53
N HIS A 74 3.02 4.60 7.46
CA HIS A 74 4.23 5.07 6.80
C HIS A 74 3.99 5.21 5.30
N TYR A 75 3.40 4.19 4.66
CA TYR A 75 3.05 4.19 3.25
C TYR A 75 2.09 5.33 2.90
N GLU A 76 0.96 5.46 3.60
CA GLU A 76 -0.04 6.51 3.35
C GLU A 76 0.54 7.93 3.38
N ILE A 77 1.49 8.21 4.27
CA ILE A 77 2.06 9.56 4.45
C ILE A 77 3.18 9.79 3.44
N ILE A 78 4.11 8.84 3.29
CA ILE A 78 5.27 9.01 2.39
C ILE A 78 4.81 9.00 0.93
N SER A 79 3.89 8.12 0.52
CA SER A 79 3.36 8.10 -0.86
C SER A 79 2.70 9.44 -1.26
N LYS A 80 1.94 10.07 -0.35
CA LYS A 80 1.34 11.40 -0.57
C LYS A 80 2.36 12.54 -0.65
N ILE A 81 3.51 12.39 0.00
CA ILE A 81 4.63 13.35 -0.12
C ILE A 81 5.34 13.13 -1.47
N LEU A 82 5.67 11.88 -1.80
CA LEU A 82 6.37 11.50 -3.04
C LEU A 82 5.53 11.73 -4.32
N SER A 83 4.21 11.93 -4.19
CA SER A 83 3.35 12.36 -5.32
C SER A 83 3.40 13.86 -5.60
N GLN A 84 4.08 14.67 -4.77
CA GLN A 84 4.25 16.10 -4.97
C GLN A 84 5.57 16.42 -5.70
N SER A 85 5.59 17.50 -6.48
CA SER A 85 6.80 18.03 -7.09
C SER A 85 7.79 18.53 -6.02
N GLY A 86 9.08 18.24 -6.21
CA GLY A 86 10.16 18.66 -5.30
C GLY A 86 10.42 17.74 -4.12
N PHE A 87 9.87 16.53 -4.16
CA PHE A 87 10.10 15.45 -3.19
C PHE A 87 10.56 14.19 -3.90
N GLY A 88 11.48 13.48 -3.25
CA GLY A 88 11.97 12.18 -3.70
C GLY A 88 12.26 11.26 -2.51
N TRP A 89 12.74 10.06 -2.80
CA TRP A 89 13.20 9.13 -1.78
C TRP A 89 14.72 8.97 -1.84
N ASP A 90 15.38 9.20 -0.71
CA ASP A 90 16.81 8.99 -0.50
C ASP A 90 17.00 7.53 -0.04
N TRP A 91 17.35 6.66 -1.01
CA TRP A 91 17.51 5.22 -0.77
C TRP A 91 18.70 4.91 0.15
N ASP A 92 19.78 5.68 0.07
CA ASP A 92 20.98 5.47 0.87
C ASP A 92 20.71 5.79 2.35
N ASN A 93 20.05 6.92 2.63
CA ASN A 93 19.74 7.36 3.99
C ASN A 93 18.36 6.90 4.50
N ASN A 94 17.59 6.19 3.68
CA ASN A 94 16.25 5.68 3.99
C ASN A 94 15.29 6.77 4.52
N LYS A 95 15.22 7.91 3.82
CA LYS A 95 14.41 9.08 4.22
C LYS A 95 13.89 9.85 3.01
N LEU A 96 13.11 10.90 3.24
CA LEU A 96 12.71 11.82 2.17
C LEU A 96 13.90 12.66 1.68
N SER A 97 14.05 12.72 0.36
CA SER A 97 14.80 13.77 -0.33
C SER A 97 13.87 14.94 -0.63
N ILE A 98 14.37 16.17 -0.50
CA ILE A 98 13.59 17.40 -0.61
C ILE A 98 14.44 18.44 -1.33
N ASP A 99 13.91 19.05 -2.40
CA ASP A 99 14.65 20.00 -3.24
C ASP A 99 15.05 21.28 -2.47
N SER A 100 14.21 21.76 -1.55
CA SER A 100 14.51 22.91 -0.69
C SER A 100 13.66 22.97 0.58
N ASP A 101 14.12 23.72 1.58
CA ASP A 101 13.35 24.00 2.79
C ASP A 101 12.01 24.69 2.50
N ASP A 102 11.94 25.54 1.49
CA ASP A 102 10.70 26.22 1.08
C ASP A 102 9.65 25.24 0.55
N VAL A 103 10.07 24.20 -0.18
CA VAL A 103 9.19 23.12 -0.65
C VAL A 103 8.62 22.35 0.54
N TRP A 104 9.46 22.02 1.53
CA TRP A 104 9.00 21.40 2.78
C TRP A 104 8.00 22.27 3.55
N ASN A 105 8.33 23.56 3.72
CA ASN A 105 7.55 24.50 4.52
C ASN A 105 6.13 24.67 3.94
N ARG A 106 6.01 24.86 2.62
CA ARG A 106 4.70 24.94 1.94
C ARG A 106 3.87 23.67 2.10
N TYR A 107 4.50 22.49 2.03
CA TYR A 107 3.77 21.22 2.20
C TYR A 107 3.26 21.03 3.63
N VAL A 108 4.09 21.33 4.64
CA VAL A 108 3.75 21.07 6.06
C VAL A 108 2.74 22.06 6.64
N GLU A 109 2.58 23.26 6.05
CA GLU A 109 1.52 24.21 6.40
C GLU A 109 0.13 23.58 6.31
N GLY A 110 -0.15 22.87 5.21
CA GLY A 110 -1.37 22.06 5.02
C GLY A 110 -1.33 20.70 5.72
N ASN A 111 -0.13 20.12 5.90
CA ASN A 111 0.04 18.72 6.31
C ASN A 111 0.82 18.56 7.63
N LYS A 112 0.39 19.23 8.71
CA LYS A 112 1.10 19.25 10.01
C LYS A 112 1.44 17.86 10.58
N ALA A 113 0.63 16.84 10.31
CA ALA A 113 0.91 15.46 10.74
C ALA A 113 2.16 14.84 10.06
N ALA A 114 2.52 15.32 8.86
CA ALA A 114 3.72 14.91 8.14
C ALA A 114 5.00 15.58 8.68
N ALA A 115 4.90 16.58 9.58
CA ALA A 115 6.05 17.33 10.10
C ALA A 115 7.21 16.44 10.59
N CYS A 116 6.88 15.32 11.24
CA CYS A 116 7.88 14.38 11.75
C CYS A 116 8.69 13.68 10.66
N TYR A 117 8.23 13.63 9.41
CA TYR A 117 8.89 12.89 8.32
C TYR A 117 10.09 13.62 7.70
N LYS A 118 10.29 14.92 7.94
CA LYS A 118 11.42 15.70 7.37
C LYS A 118 12.78 15.03 7.63
N THR A 119 12.94 14.47 8.81
CA THR A 119 14.19 13.85 9.29
C THR A 119 14.01 12.38 9.68
N LYS A 120 12.83 11.80 9.42
CA LYS A 120 12.53 10.42 9.84
C LYS A 120 13.15 9.42 8.88
N VAL A 121 14.01 8.57 9.44
CA VAL A 121 14.46 7.36 8.75
C VAL A 121 13.34 6.32 8.80
N VAL A 122 12.99 5.75 7.65
CA VAL A 122 12.03 4.65 7.49
C VAL A 122 12.68 3.62 6.58
N LYS A 123 13.29 2.61 7.20
CA LYS A 123 13.95 1.51 6.48
C LYS A 123 12.92 0.59 5.81
N ASN A 124 13.41 -0.23 4.88
CA ASN A 124 12.60 -1.22 4.15
C ASN A 124 11.43 -0.59 3.37
N TRP A 125 11.64 0.64 2.87
CA TRP A 125 10.62 1.39 2.12
C TRP A 125 10.20 0.68 0.83
N ASP A 126 11.10 -0.05 0.20
CA ASP A 126 10.84 -0.97 -0.92
C ASP A 126 9.81 -2.05 -0.55
N ALA A 127 10.01 -2.76 0.56
CA ALA A 127 9.12 -3.82 1.02
C ALA A 127 7.76 -3.25 1.49
N ILE A 128 7.78 -2.11 2.20
CA ILE A 128 6.57 -1.40 2.61
C ILE A 128 5.79 -0.92 1.37
N SER A 129 6.46 -0.30 0.40
CA SER A 129 5.82 0.15 -0.83
C SER A 129 5.26 -1.03 -1.63
N THR A 130 5.96 -2.17 -1.69
CA THR A 130 5.48 -3.38 -2.38
C THR A 130 4.20 -3.93 -1.74
N ILE A 131 4.14 -4.01 -0.41
CA ILE A 131 3.00 -4.61 0.30
C ILE A 131 1.75 -3.71 0.25
N TYR A 132 1.94 -2.38 0.30
CA TYR A 132 0.87 -1.40 0.50
C TYR A 132 0.57 -0.54 -0.76
N SER A 133 1.29 -0.71 -1.87
CA SER A 133 0.94 -0.09 -3.14
C SER A 133 -0.44 -0.54 -3.63
N THR A 134 -1.20 0.39 -4.19
CA THR A 134 -2.63 0.25 -4.44
C THR A 134 -2.98 -0.62 -5.67
N ASP A 135 -2.57 -1.89 -5.67
CA ASP A 135 -3.15 -2.96 -6.50
C ASP A 135 -4.24 -3.73 -5.74
N HIS A 136 -5.01 -2.99 -4.91
CA HIS A 136 -6.18 -3.53 -4.24
C HIS A 136 -7.28 -3.84 -5.26
N ALA A 137 -7.41 -5.12 -5.61
CA ALA A 137 -8.61 -5.71 -6.19
C ALA A 137 -9.79 -5.53 -5.22
N THR A 138 -10.34 -4.32 -5.20
CA THR A 138 -11.50 -3.98 -4.38
C THR A 138 -12.71 -4.72 -4.95
N GLY A 139 -13.27 -5.62 -4.16
CA GLY A 139 -14.31 -6.57 -4.57
C GLY A 139 -15.70 -5.97 -4.84
N GLU A 140 -15.80 -4.86 -5.58
CA GLU A 140 -17.08 -4.31 -6.09
C GLU A 140 -17.72 -5.17 -7.19
N GLY A 141 -17.14 -6.34 -7.50
CA GLY A 141 -17.72 -7.35 -8.39
C GLY A 141 -18.83 -8.20 -7.75
N ALA A 142 -19.09 -8.07 -6.43
CA ALA A 142 -20.14 -8.80 -5.75
C ALA A 142 -21.55 -8.23 -6.05
N ARG A 143 -22.00 -8.41 -7.30
CA ARG A 143 -23.43 -8.31 -7.62
C ARG A 143 -24.17 -9.40 -6.84
N THR A 144 -24.84 -8.99 -5.78
CA THR A 144 -25.87 -9.80 -5.12
C THR A 144 -26.91 -10.19 -6.17
N GLY A 145 -26.92 -11.47 -6.57
CA GLY A 145 -28.01 -12.02 -7.34
C GLY A 145 -29.28 -11.91 -6.50
N VAL A 146 -30.19 -11.03 -6.91
CA VAL A 146 -31.52 -10.94 -6.29
C VAL A 146 -32.27 -12.19 -6.72
N GLU A 147 -32.80 -12.92 -5.74
CA GLU A 147 -33.48 -14.20 -5.91
C GLU A 147 -34.81 -14.01 -6.65
N ASP A 148 -35.08 -14.86 -7.64
CA ASP A 148 -36.42 -14.98 -8.22
C ASP A 148 -37.32 -15.83 -7.30
N ALA A 149 -38.31 -15.13 -6.73
CA ALA A 149 -39.60 -15.58 -6.24
C ALA A 149 -39.86 -17.09 -5.97
N GLN A 150 -40.31 -17.39 -4.74
CA GLN A 150 -41.65 -17.96 -4.59
C GLN A 150 -42.32 -17.55 -3.26
N ALA A 151 -43.62 -17.24 -3.33
CA ALA A 151 -44.42 -16.76 -2.20
C ALA A 151 -45.42 -17.82 -1.69
N SER A 152 -45.75 -17.77 -0.39
CA SER A 152 -47.10 -17.99 0.20
C SER A 152 -47.05 -17.96 1.76
N PRO A 153 -48.18 -17.71 2.47
CA PRO A 153 -48.12 -16.88 3.68
C PRO A 153 -48.81 -17.44 4.96
N GLU A 154 -48.85 -16.57 5.99
CA GLU A 154 -49.77 -16.54 7.17
C GLU A 154 -49.64 -17.60 8.31
N GLN A 155 -49.43 -17.13 9.57
CA GLN A 155 -50.54 -16.96 10.55
C GLN A 155 -50.12 -16.31 11.90
N ASP A 156 -51.15 -15.80 12.60
CA ASP A 156 -51.27 -14.97 13.82
C ASP A 156 -50.47 -15.28 15.11
N GLY A 157 -50.46 -14.32 16.04
CA GLY A 157 -50.19 -14.60 17.48
C GLY A 157 -49.86 -13.40 18.39
N ASP A 158 -50.88 -12.68 18.87
CA ASP A 158 -50.86 -11.53 19.82
C ASP A 158 -50.01 -11.64 21.12
N ALA A 159 -49.49 -10.50 21.61
CA ALA A 159 -49.52 -10.02 23.02
C ALA A 159 -48.36 -9.06 23.41
N SER A 160 -48.69 -7.79 23.70
CA SER A 160 -47.84 -6.81 24.41
C SER A 160 -48.28 -6.70 25.89
N PRO A 161 -47.56 -6.06 26.86
CA PRO A 161 -46.82 -4.78 26.77
C PRO A 161 -45.47 -4.77 27.58
N ASN A 162 -44.80 -3.70 28.05
CA ASN A 162 -45.05 -2.25 28.10
C ASN A 162 -43.75 -1.41 28.38
N LEU A 163 -43.83 -0.08 28.18
CA LEU A 163 -43.01 1.03 28.77
C LEU A 163 -41.48 1.13 28.50
N PRO A 164 -40.86 2.35 28.50
CA PRO A 164 -41.37 3.71 28.22
C PRO A 164 -40.45 4.51 27.19
N PRO A 165 -40.58 5.84 26.96
CA PRO A 165 -40.37 6.44 25.63
C PRO A 165 -38.96 6.96 25.30
N LYS A 166 -38.63 6.99 23.99
CA LYS A 166 -37.37 7.51 23.44
C LYS A 166 -37.53 8.91 22.83
N ARG A 167 -36.73 9.90 23.28
CA ARG A 167 -36.75 11.28 22.76
C ARG A 167 -36.00 11.41 21.42
N GLN A 168 -36.77 11.68 20.36
CA GLN A 168 -36.61 12.77 19.39
C GLN A 168 -35.26 13.01 18.65
N ARG A 169 -35.18 12.47 17.43
CA ARG A 169 -34.89 13.15 16.14
C ARG A 169 -33.62 14.04 15.99
N THR A 170 -32.58 13.47 15.37
CA THR A 170 -31.46 14.20 14.72
C THR A 170 -31.03 13.60 13.37
N GLY A 171 -31.89 12.81 12.71
CA GLY A 171 -31.52 12.06 11.50
C GLY A 171 -31.61 12.85 10.18
N ASP A 172 -32.61 13.72 10.05
CA ASP A 172 -33.07 14.22 8.74
C ASP A 172 -32.10 15.22 8.08
N ALA A 173 -31.28 15.91 8.87
CA ALA A 173 -30.31 16.90 8.38
C ALA A 173 -29.11 16.26 7.66
N ILE A 174 -28.70 15.05 8.06
CA ILE A 174 -27.53 14.36 7.48
C ILE A 174 -27.87 13.78 6.09
N LEU A 175 -29.11 13.28 5.92
CA LEU A 175 -29.56 12.67 4.67
C LEU A 175 -29.65 13.66 3.49
N CYS A 176 -30.00 14.93 3.74
CA CYS A 176 -30.02 15.94 2.67
C CYS A 176 -28.61 16.27 2.16
N MET A 177 -27.64 16.44 3.05
CA MET A 177 -26.26 16.84 2.69
C MET A 177 -25.50 15.78 1.86
N LEU A 178 -25.93 14.51 1.88
CA LEU A 178 -25.36 13.44 1.04
C LEU A 178 -25.91 13.42 -0.39
N GLY A 179 -27.06 14.05 -0.67
CA GLY A 179 -27.64 14.12 -2.02
C GLY A 179 -26.82 15.02 -2.95
N ASP A 180 -26.54 16.25 -2.49
CA ASP A 180 -25.96 17.33 -3.30
C ASP A 180 -24.50 17.06 -3.73
N MET A 181 -23.74 16.29 -2.93
CA MET A 181 -22.38 15.90 -3.29
C MET A 181 -22.37 14.86 -4.44
N LYS A 182 -23.39 13.99 -4.53
CA LYS A 182 -23.45 12.91 -5.53
C LYS A 182 -23.91 13.40 -6.90
N THR A 183 -24.74 14.44 -6.96
CA THR A 183 -25.09 15.14 -8.21
C THR A 183 -23.91 15.95 -8.73
N SER A 184 -23.32 16.79 -7.88
CA SER A 184 -22.15 17.62 -8.22
C SER A 184 -20.97 16.80 -8.80
N PHE A 185 -20.67 15.63 -8.20
CA PHE A 185 -19.63 14.73 -8.70
C PHE A 185 -19.99 14.06 -10.05
N ASN A 186 -21.27 13.74 -10.28
CA ASN A 186 -21.72 13.16 -11.56
C ASN A 186 -21.70 14.17 -12.71
N ASP A 187 -22.01 15.44 -12.44
CA ASP A 187 -21.97 16.48 -13.47
C ASP A 187 -20.53 16.87 -13.81
N ALA A 188 -19.61 16.84 -12.84
CA ALA A 188 -18.18 16.98 -13.08
C ALA A 188 -17.61 15.86 -13.98
N LEU A 189 -18.03 14.59 -13.77
CA LEU A 189 -17.58 13.45 -14.58
C LEU A 189 -18.12 13.43 -16.02
N LYS A 190 -19.17 14.19 -16.32
CA LYS A 190 -19.75 14.29 -17.68
C LYS A 190 -19.11 15.39 -18.54
N SER A 191 -18.34 16.30 -17.94
CA SER A 191 -17.91 17.55 -18.58
C SER A 191 -16.42 17.65 -18.90
N THR A 192 -15.65 16.58 -18.70
CA THR A 192 -14.23 16.51 -19.07
C THR A 192 -14.03 15.58 -20.27
N GLU A 193 -13.33 16.08 -21.29
CA GLU A 193 -12.73 15.21 -22.32
C GLU A 193 -11.82 14.18 -21.63
N PRO A 194 -11.78 12.92 -22.09
CA PRO A 194 -10.96 11.90 -21.44
C PRO A 194 -9.48 12.26 -21.46
N LEU A 195 -8.93 12.53 -20.28
CA LEU A 195 -7.48 12.62 -20.11
C LEU A 195 -6.86 11.25 -20.48
N PRO A 196 -5.74 11.22 -21.21
CA PRO A 196 -5.09 9.97 -21.55
C PRO A 196 -4.69 9.23 -20.26
N MET A 197 -5.10 7.97 -20.14
CA MET A 197 -4.69 7.12 -19.03
C MET A 197 -3.16 6.99 -19.00
N PRO A 198 -2.53 6.80 -17.83
CA PRO A 198 -1.13 6.43 -17.74
C PRO A 198 -0.89 5.16 -18.57
N GLN A 199 -0.12 5.26 -19.64
CA GLN A 199 0.33 4.11 -20.42
C GLN A 199 1.33 3.35 -19.53
N VAL A 200 0.93 2.20 -19.01
CA VAL A 200 1.86 1.26 -18.36
C VAL A 200 2.48 0.43 -19.48
N THR A 201 3.81 0.43 -19.60
CA THR A 201 4.49 -0.32 -20.65
C THR A 201 4.25 -1.82 -20.43
N PRO A 202 3.73 -2.56 -21.44
CA PRO A 202 3.54 -4.00 -21.30
C PRO A 202 4.87 -4.70 -20.99
N PRO A 203 4.94 -5.65 -20.02
CA PRO A 203 6.19 -6.33 -19.68
C PRO A 203 6.89 -7.00 -20.88
N ALA A 204 6.13 -7.46 -21.87
CA ALA A 204 6.69 -8.01 -23.12
C ALA A 204 7.52 -6.98 -23.91
N GLU A 205 7.12 -5.71 -23.92
CA GLU A 205 7.84 -4.63 -24.61
C GLU A 205 9.15 -4.28 -23.89
N ILE A 206 9.15 -4.28 -22.55
CA ILE A 206 10.37 -4.13 -21.73
C ILE A 206 11.37 -5.25 -22.06
N LEU A 207 10.91 -6.50 -22.20
CA LEU A 207 11.78 -7.62 -22.55
C LEU A 207 12.34 -7.49 -23.98
N VAL A 208 11.53 -7.08 -24.95
CA VAL A 208 11.97 -6.83 -26.34
C VAL A 208 13.01 -5.72 -26.38
N ALA A 209 12.77 -4.60 -25.69
CA ALA A 209 13.71 -3.47 -25.63
C ALA A 209 15.08 -3.88 -25.05
N LEU A 210 15.11 -4.77 -24.05
CA LEU A 210 16.35 -5.34 -23.51
C LEU A 210 17.05 -6.29 -24.48
N GLN A 211 16.30 -7.11 -25.23
CA GLN A 211 16.85 -8.02 -26.24
C GLN A 211 17.44 -7.29 -27.46
N MET A 212 17.02 -6.05 -27.72
CA MET A 212 17.58 -5.19 -28.76
C MET A 212 18.93 -4.54 -28.37
N ILE A 213 19.38 -4.68 -27.11
CA ILE A 213 20.67 -4.13 -26.66
C ILE A 213 21.81 -5.07 -27.10
N PRO A 214 22.76 -4.60 -27.93
CA PRO A 214 23.86 -5.43 -28.41
C PRO A 214 24.78 -5.84 -27.25
N ASP A 215 25.31 -7.05 -27.34
CA ASP A 215 26.27 -7.65 -26.39
C ASP A 215 25.83 -7.61 -24.91
N LEU A 216 24.52 -7.54 -24.61
CA LEU A 216 24.02 -7.61 -23.23
C LEU A 216 23.80 -9.07 -22.82
N ASP A 217 24.55 -9.53 -21.82
CA ASP A 217 24.49 -10.91 -21.36
C ASP A 217 23.12 -11.29 -20.77
N ARG A 218 22.72 -12.55 -20.96
CA ARG A 218 21.42 -13.07 -20.49
C ARG A 218 21.19 -12.86 -18.99
N CYS A 219 22.24 -12.94 -18.18
CA CYS A 219 22.15 -12.69 -16.75
C CYS A 219 21.80 -11.24 -16.44
N ASP A 220 22.35 -10.29 -17.19
CA ASP A 220 22.10 -8.87 -16.97
C ASP A 220 20.78 -8.41 -17.61
N ILE A 221 20.35 -9.01 -18.73
CA ILE A 221 18.97 -8.90 -19.22
C ILE A 221 17.96 -9.25 -18.10
N LEU A 222 18.15 -10.37 -17.40
CA LEU A 222 17.23 -10.80 -16.34
C LEU A 222 17.26 -9.87 -15.11
N LYS A 223 18.45 -9.41 -14.67
CA LYS A 223 18.59 -8.43 -13.58
C LYS A 223 17.94 -7.10 -13.92
N SER A 224 18.16 -6.60 -15.14
CA SER A 224 17.59 -5.34 -15.63
C SER A 224 16.08 -5.45 -15.80
N TYR A 225 15.57 -6.54 -16.39
CA TYR A 225 14.14 -6.78 -16.55
C TYR A 225 13.39 -6.70 -15.21
N GLY A 226 13.90 -7.37 -14.17
CA GLY A 226 13.31 -7.34 -12.83
C GLY A 226 13.26 -5.96 -12.18
N LYS A 227 14.13 -5.01 -12.59
CA LYS A 227 14.12 -3.62 -12.12
C LYS A 227 13.20 -2.73 -12.94
N LEU A 228 13.17 -2.91 -14.26
CA LEU A 228 12.41 -2.08 -15.19
C LEU A 228 10.90 -2.38 -15.11
N ILE A 229 10.51 -3.65 -14.95
CA ILE A 229 9.11 -4.03 -14.75
C ILE A 229 8.49 -3.44 -13.47
N LEU A 230 9.31 -3.14 -12.47
CA LEU A 230 8.89 -2.51 -11.20
C LEU A 230 9.02 -0.97 -11.22
N ASN A 231 9.52 -0.38 -12.31
CA ASN A 231 9.78 1.07 -12.36
C ASN A 231 9.73 1.62 -13.79
N GLU A 232 8.53 2.03 -14.20
CA GLU A 232 8.24 2.69 -15.48
C GLU A 232 9.19 3.87 -15.77
N ARG A 233 9.60 4.65 -14.75
CA ARG A 233 10.52 5.79 -14.96
C ARG A 233 11.93 5.34 -15.34
N LEU A 234 12.40 4.19 -14.85
CA LEU A 234 13.67 3.61 -15.28
C LEU A 234 13.58 3.06 -16.71
N PHE A 235 12.43 2.51 -17.10
CA PHE A 235 12.19 2.09 -18.48
C PHE A 235 12.14 3.29 -19.44
N GLN A 236 11.40 4.35 -19.09
CA GLN A 236 11.39 5.59 -19.86
C GLN A 236 12.80 6.18 -20.00
N ALA A 237 13.56 6.27 -18.91
CA ALA A 237 14.95 6.75 -18.95
C ALA A 237 15.87 5.89 -19.84
N LEU A 238 15.68 4.57 -19.85
CA LEU A 238 16.38 3.66 -20.77
C LEU A 238 16.03 3.97 -22.24
N MET A 239 14.77 4.30 -22.52
CA MET A 239 14.30 4.59 -23.88
C MET A 239 14.73 5.96 -24.40
N GLU A 240 14.94 6.95 -23.54
CA GLU A 240 15.54 8.25 -23.87
C GLU A 240 17.06 8.16 -24.14
N LEU A 241 17.75 7.11 -23.65
CA LEU A 241 19.18 6.94 -23.88
C LEU A 241 19.50 6.49 -25.32
N PRO A 242 20.60 6.98 -25.93
CA PRO A 242 21.15 6.44 -27.16
C PRO A 242 21.50 4.95 -27.01
N MET A 243 21.33 4.15 -28.07
CA MET A 243 21.27 2.68 -28.03
C MET A 243 22.55 2.07 -27.41
N GLU A 244 23.68 2.56 -27.89
CA GLU A 244 25.07 2.35 -27.45
C GLU A 244 25.32 2.62 -25.95
N MET A 245 24.62 3.58 -25.33
CA MET A 245 24.78 3.87 -23.90
C MET A 245 23.97 2.95 -22.99
N ARG A 246 22.94 2.26 -23.53
CA ARG A 246 21.99 1.47 -22.73
C ARG A 246 22.64 0.31 -22.01
N LYS A 247 23.61 -0.37 -22.64
CA LYS A 247 24.36 -1.48 -22.02
C LYS A 247 25.11 -1.01 -20.77
N GLU A 248 25.96 0.01 -20.89
CA GLU A 248 26.77 0.52 -19.78
C GLU A 248 25.90 1.04 -18.63
N TRP A 249 24.83 1.78 -18.95
CA TRP A 249 23.89 2.28 -17.96
C TRP A 249 23.18 1.15 -17.18
N LEU A 250 22.76 0.08 -17.87
CA LEU A 250 22.16 -1.09 -17.22
C LEU A 250 23.16 -1.88 -16.38
N LEU A 251 24.42 -1.98 -16.79
CA LEU A 251 25.47 -2.61 -15.98
C LEU A 251 25.74 -1.80 -14.69
N MET A 252 25.87 -0.47 -14.80
CA MET A 252 25.97 0.42 -13.61
C MET A 252 24.75 0.30 -12.69
N LEU A 253 23.54 0.20 -13.25
CA LEU A 253 22.31 -0.03 -12.50
C LEU A 253 22.30 -1.42 -11.82
N ASN A 254 22.98 -2.42 -12.40
CA ASN A 254 23.11 -3.77 -11.87
C ASN A 254 24.17 -3.91 -10.78
N GLU A 255 25.28 -3.20 -10.87
CA GLU A 255 26.37 -3.24 -9.89
C GLU A 255 25.98 -2.57 -8.55
N LYS A 256 25.22 -1.46 -8.57
CA LYS A 256 24.88 -0.67 -7.38
C LYS A 256 24.15 -1.39 -6.24
N ASN A 257 23.63 -2.60 -6.47
CA ASN A 257 22.91 -3.39 -5.46
C ASN A 257 23.67 -4.67 -5.04
N SER A 258 25.00 -4.72 -5.25
CA SER A 258 25.84 -5.89 -4.91
C SER A 258 26.76 -5.69 -3.69
N ASN A 259 26.55 -4.62 -2.90
CA ASN A 259 27.24 -4.31 -1.65
C ASN A 259 26.22 -4.13 -0.51
#